data_AF-A0A924ZKF4-F1
#
_entry.id   AF-A0A924ZKF4-F1
#
_cell.length_a   1.000
_cell.length_b   1.000
_cell.length_c   1.000
_cell.angle_alpha   90.00
_cell.angle_beta   90.00
_cell.angle_gamma   90.00
#
_symmetry.space_group_name_H-M   'P 1'
#
loop_
_entity.id
_entity.type
_entity.pdbx_description
1 polymer ?
#
loop_
_entity_poly.entity_id
_entity_poly.type
_entity_poly.pdbx_seq_one_letter_code
_entity_poly.pdbx_strand_id
1 'polypeptide(L)'
;MKKLNISERRACRAITNPDQRKDIKLLLTNDEVKIRNRVIELARKYGRYGYKRISALLWQEGYIVNKKRVEIIWREEELKVPYRQPKKSR
;
A
#
# COMPACT_ATOMS: atom_id res chain seq x y z
N MET A 1 -41.60 15.19 -16.61
CA MET A 1 -40.17 14.96 -16.32
C MET A 1 -39.65 16.05 -15.39
N LYS A 2 -39.25 15.72 -14.15
CA LYS A 2 -38.81 16.71 -13.15
C LYS A 2 -37.39 17.20 -13.48
N LYS A 3 -37.24 18.49 -13.84
CA LYS A 3 -35.93 19.15 -13.90
C LYS A 3 -35.47 19.42 -12.47
N LEU A 4 -34.42 18.74 -12.05
CA LEU A 4 -33.73 19.05 -10.80
C LEU A 4 -32.93 20.34 -11.04
N ASN A 5 -33.32 21.45 -10.39
CA ASN A 5 -32.58 22.72 -10.38
C ASN A 5 -31.31 22.59 -9.52
N ILE A 6 -30.41 21.70 -9.91
CA ILE A 6 -29.16 21.45 -9.21
C ILE A 6 -28.03 21.99 -10.09
N SER A 7 -27.17 22.83 -9.53
CA SER A 7 -25.98 23.28 -10.25
C SER A 7 -25.10 22.08 -10.60
N GLU A 8 -24.50 22.08 -11.79
CA GLU A 8 -23.60 21.02 -12.26
C GLU A 8 -22.59 20.60 -11.18
N ARG A 9 -22.04 21.58 -10.44
CA ARG A 9 -21.11 21.33 -9.34
C ARG A 9 -21.71 20.49 -8.21
N ARG A 10 -22.98 20.69 -7.84
CA ARG A 10 -23.67 19.88 -6.82
C ARG A 10 -23.95 18.47 -7.32
N ALA A 11 -24.34 18.33 -8.58
CA ALA A 11 -24.53 17.02 -9.21
C ALA A 11 -23.22 16.25 -9.28
N CYS A 12 -22.14 16.88 -9.75
CA CYS A 12 -20.80 16.28 -9.78
C CYS A 12 -20.31 15.90 -8.38
N ARG A 13 -20.53 16.73 -7.35
CA ARG A 13 -20.13 16.42 -5.97
C ARG A 13 -20.90 15.25 -5.36
N ALA A 14 -22.15 15.04 -5.78
CA ALA A 14 -22.97 13.90 -5.36
C ALA A 14 -22.58 12.60 -6.10
N ILE A 15 -22.09 12.70 -7.34
CA ILE A 15 -21.65 11.56 -8.17
C ILE A 15 -20.18 11.18 -7.91
N THR A 16 -19.34 12.16 -7.54
CA THR A 16 -17.92 11.92 -7.29
C THR A 16 -17.76 11.17 -5.98
N ASN A 17 -17.64 9.85 -6.05
CA ASN A 17 -17.09 9.06 -4.95
C ASN A 17 -15.67 9.58 -4.66
N PRO A 18 -15.42 10.21 -3.49
CA PRO A 18 -14.05 10.54 -3.08
C PRO A 18 -13.25 9.26 -2.76
N ASP A 19 -13.96 8.15 -2.53
CA ASP A 19 -13.38 6.83 -2.42
C ASP A 19 -13.15 6.21 -3.80
N GLN A 20 -12.09 6.68 -4.47
CA GLN A 20 -11.24 5.79 -5.25
C GLN A 20 -10.31 4.95 -4.35
N ARG A 21 -10.70 4.72 -3.08
CA ARG A 21 -10.38 3.46 -2.40
C ARG A 21 -11.22 2.35 -3.05
N LYS A 22 -11.07 2.18 -4.37
CA LYS A 22 -11.53 0.97 -5.01
C LYS A 22 -10.77 -0.14 -4.31
N ASP A 23 -11.53 -1.02 -3.67
CA ASP A 23 -11.07 -2.26 -3.09
C ASP A 23 -9.97 -2.81 -4.00
N ILE A 24 -8.73 -2.78 -3.52
CA ILE A 24 -7.65 -3.47 -4.21
C ILE A 24 -7.78 -4.97 -3.90
N LYS A 25 -8.98 -5.51 -4.10
CA LYS A 25 -9.19 -6.91 -4.44
C LYS A 25 -8.90 -7.06 -5.93
N LEU A 26 -7.70 -6.63 -6.34
CA LEU A 26 -7.21 -6.95 -7.67
C LEU A 26 -6.64 -8.35 -7.56
N LEU A 27 -7.36 -9.30 -8.19
CA LEU A 27 -6.89 -10.60 -8.64
C LEU A 27 -5.41 -10.82 -8.33
N LEU A 28 -5.08 -11.62 -7.31
CA LEU A 28 -3.69 -11.91 -6.96
C LEU A 28 -3.03 -12.61 -8.15
N THR A 29 -2.42 -11.83 -9.04
CA THR A 29 -1.53 -12.34 -10.06
C THR A 29 -0.38 -13.05 -9.34
N ASN A 30 0.17 -14.13 -9.92
CA ASN A 30 1.30 -14.85 -9.31
C ASN A 30 2.46 -13.93 -8.90
N ASP A 31 2.67 -12.82 -9.61
CA ASP A 31 3.70 -11.84 -9.28
C ASP A 31 3.39 -11.02 -8.03
N GLU A 32 2.11 -10.83 -7.70
CA GLU A 32 1.70 -10.18 -6.46
C GLU A 32 2.01 -11.05 -5.23
N VAL A 33 1.78 -12.35 -5.33
CA VAL A 33 2.16 -13.32 -4.29
C VAL A 33 3.68 -13.30 -4.08
N LYS A 34 4.46 -13.26 -5.17
CA LYS A 34 5.93 -13.13 -5.08
C LYS A 34 6.35 -11.84 -4.38
N ILE A 35 5.75 -10.70 -4.73
CA ILE A 35 6.05 -9.42 -4.09
C ILE A 35 5.69 -9.45 -2.60
N ARG A 36 4.52 -9.99 -2.23
CA ARG A 36 4.10 -10.11 -0.84
C ARG A 36 5.06 -10.98 -0.04
N ASN A 37 5.40 -12.16 -0.55
CA ASN A 37 6.38 -13.05 0.09
C ASN A 37 7.73 -12.35 0.26
N ARG A 38 8.20 -11.62 -0.76
CA ARG A 38 9.46 -10.89 -0.69
C ARG A 38 9.43 -9.75 0.34
N VAL A 39 8.32 -9.01 0.42
CA VAL A 39 8.11 -8.00 1.46
C VAL A 39 8.21 -8.62 2.85
N ILE A 40 7.58 -9.78 3.07
CA ILE A 40 7.60 -10.49 4.36
C ILE A 40 9.02 -10.98 4.68
N GLU A 41 9.74 -11.56 3.73
CA GLU A 41 11.13 -11.97 3.89
C GLU A 41 12.03 -10.79 4.29
N LEU A 42 11.92 -9.67 3.57
CA LEU A 42 12.69 -8.45 3.87
C LEU A 42 12.31 -7.86 5.22
N ALA A 43 11.03 -7.90 5.61
CA ALA A 43 10.59 -7.44 6.92
C ALA A 43 11.14 -8.32 8.06
N ARG A 44 11.17 -9.65 7.86
CA ARG A 44 11.76 -10.60 8.82
C ARG A 44 13.27 -10.41 8.92
N LYS A 45 13.96 -10.27 7.80
CA LYS A 45 15.43 -10.06 7.75
C LYS A 45 15.81 -8.70 8.33
N TYR A 46 15.02 -7.67 8.05
CA TYR A 46 15.27 -6.29 8.46
C TYR A 46 14.13 -5.76 9.33
N GLY A 47 13.94 -6.34 10.52
CA GLY A 47 12.86 -5.93 11.45
C GLY A 47 12.89 -4.47 11.91
N ARG A 48 13.95 -3.72 11.61
CA ARG A 48 14.05 -2.26 11.85
C ARG A 48 13.47 -1.42 10.71
N TYR A 49 13.27 -2.01 9.54
CA TYR A 49 12.91 -1.29 8.33
C TYR A 49 11.40 -1.25 8.20
N GLY A 50 10.86 -0.04 8.02
CA GLY A 50 9.46 0.13 7.62
C GLY A 50 9.29 0.02 6.11
N TYR A 51 8.04 0.08 5.67
CA TYR A 51 7.64 -0.06 4.25
C TYR A 51 8.42 0.85 3.29
N LYS A 52 8.82 2.06 3.71
CA LYS A 52 9.63 2.98 2.88
C LYS A 52 10.99 2.40 2.51
N ARG A 53 11.73 1.82 3.47
CA ARG A 53 13.05 1.22 3.17
C ARG A 53 12.91 -0.08 2.41
N ILE A 54 11.89 -0.88 2.72
CA ILE A 54 11.63 -2.12 2.00
C ILE A 54 11.22 -1.84 0.55
N SER A 55 10.46 -0.76 0.29
CA SER A 55 10.18 -0.35 -1.09
C SER A 55 11.43 0.03 -1.89
N ALA A 56 12.45 0.62 -1.23
CA ALA A 56 13.71 0.94 -1.88
C ALA A 56 14.55 -0.32 -2.18
N LEU A 57 14.56 -1.30 -1.25
CA LEU A 57 15.21 -2.60 -1.48
C LEU A 57 14.57 -3.36 -2.63
N LEU A 58 13.23 -3.36 -2.70
CA LEU A 58 12.50 -3.97 -3.80
C LEU A 58 12.85 -3.32 -5.16
N TRP A 59 13.01 -2.00 -5.19
CA TRP A 59 13.50 -1.32 -6.41
C TRP A 59 14.93 -1.71 -6.77
N GLN A 60 15.82 -1.88 -5.80
CA GLN A 60 17.19 -2.36 -6.06
C GLN A 60 17.22 -3.80 -6.56
N GLU A 61 16.28 -4.63 -6.12
CA GLU A 61 16.09 -6.00 -6.61
C GLU A 61 15.37 -6.06 -7.97
N GLY A 62 14.98 -4.92 -8.55
CA GLY A 62 14.36 -4.82 -9.87
C GLY A 62 12.84 -4.98 -9.88
N TYR A 63 12.17 -5.00 -8.72
CA TYR A 63 10.72 -5.05 -8.67
C TYR A 63 10.10 -3.68 -8.96
N ILE A 64 9.18 -3.62 -9.92
CA ILE A 64 8.43 -2.38 -10.25
C ILE A 64 7.18 -2.31 -9.35
N VAL A 65 7.36 -1.89 -8.09
CA VAL A 65 6.26 -1.78 -7.11
C VAL A 65 6.06 -0.34 -6.68
N ASN A 66 4.79 0.11 -6.63
CA ASN A 66 4.46 1.40 -6.06
C ASN A 66 4.60 1.37 -4.52
N LYS A 67 5.18 2.41 -3.93
CA LYS A 67 5.29 2.59 -2.46
C LYS A 67 3.94 2.41 -1.75
N LYS A 68 2.86 2.91 -2.35
CA LYS A 68 1.49 2.73 -1.82
C LYS A 68 1.09 1.25 -1.73
N ARG A 69 1.48 0.42 -2.70
CA ARG A 69 1.15 -1.01 -2.72
C ARG A 69 1.88 -1.74 -1.60
N VAL A 70 3.17 -1.43 -1.40
CA VAL A 70 3.96 -1.97 -0.28
C VAL A 70 3.35 -1.54 1.06
N GLU A 71 2.87 -0.29 1.18
CA GLU A 71 2.20 0.19 2.40
C GLU A 71 0.90 -0.57 2.70
N ILE A 72 0.11 -0.91 1.67
CA ILE A 72 -1.11 -1.70 1.84
C ILE A 72 -0.77 -3.13 2.28
N ILE A 73 0.17 -3.79 1.60
CA ILE A 73 0.66 -5.13 2.00
C ILE A 73 1.19 -5.10 3.44
N TRP A 74 1.89 -4.03 3.82
CA TRP A 74 2.41 -3.84 5.18
C TRP A 74 1.32 -3.76 6.23
N ARG A 75 0.20 -3.09 5.92
CA ARG A 75 -0.95 -2.99 6.82
C ARG A 75 -1.77 -4.28 6.85
N GLU A 76 -1.93 -4.95 5.71
CA GLU A 76 -2.66 -6.22 5.60
C GLU A 76 -1.94 -7.39 6.29
N GLU A 77 -0.61 -7.44 6.21
CA GLU A 77 0.23 -8.43 6.91
C GLU A 77 0.49 -8.06 8.38
N GLU A 78 -0.14 -6.98 8.88
CA GLU A 78 0.01 -6.44 10.23
C GLU A 78 1.47 -6.33 10.71
N LEU A 79 2.38 -6.05 9.79
CA LEU A 79 3.82 -5.98 10.07
C LEU A 79 4.09 -4.76 10.96
N LYS A 80 4.15 -4.97 12.27
CA LYS A 80 4.50 -3.91 13.23
C LYS A 80 6.02 -3.80 13.34
N VAL A 81 6.55 -2.63 12.99
CA VAL A 81 7.94 -2.28 13.33
C VAL A 81 8.03 -2.18 14.85
N PRO A 82 8.93 -2.92 15.52
CA PRO A 82 9.08 -2.86 16.97
C PRO A 82 9.35 -1.43 17.43
N TYR A 83 8.59 -0.95 18.41
CA TYR A 83 8.74 0.39 18.98
C TYR A 83 10.09 0.54 19.70
N ARG A 84 10.54 -0.51 20.39
CA ARG A 84 11.85 -0.55 21.05
C ARG A 84 12.83 -1.31 20.17
N GLN A 85 13.69 -0.57 19.49
CA GLN A 85 14.77 -1.16 18.70
C GLN A 85 16.01 -1.41 19.56
N PRO A 86 16.72 -2.55 19.40
CA PRO A 86 17.98 -2.79 20.09
C PRO A 86 19.00 -1.73 19.70
N LYS A 87 19.80 -1.21 20.64
CA LYS A 87 20.85 -0.23 20.32
C LYS A 87 21.76 -0.79 19.23
N LYS A 88 22.03 0.00 18.19
CA LYS A 88 22.98 -0.38 17.13
C LYS A 88 24.35 -0.49 17.79
N SER A 89 24.93 -1.70 17.84
CA SER A 89 26.36 -1.84 18.16
C SER A 89 27.13 -1.01 17.15
N ARG A 90 27.98 -0.10 17.65
CA ARG A 90 28.90 0.67 16.80
C ARG A 90 29.97 -0.25 16.25
#